data_AF-M0NI82-F1
#
_entry.id   AF-M0NI82-F1
#
_cell.length_a   1.000
_cell.length_b   1.000
_cell.length_c   1.000
_cell.angle_alpha   90.00
_cell.angle_beta   90.00
_cell.angle_gamma   90.00
#
_symmetry.space_group_name_H-M   'P 1'
#
loop_
_entity.id
_entity.type
_entity.pdbx_description
1 polymer ?
#
loop_
_entity_poly.entity_id
_entity_poly.type
_entity_poly.pdbx_seq_one_letter_code
_entity_poly.pdbx_strand_id
1 'polypeptide(L)'
;MEVLKPYGFERYHLEDRSLAENVRLFNSADMVIGPHGAGLTDIIFTEDCTLVELFGARLNKVYEKLSKTLEIEYNPMYCQSEGADIIVDTAALEEQMNTIT
;
A
#
# COMPACT_ATOMS: atom_id res chain seq x y z
N MET A 1 11.09 6.96 2.09
CA MET A 1 10.25 7.70 3.05
C MET A 1 10.24 9.20 2.81
N GLU A 2 11.34 9.83 2.37
CA GLU A 2 11.38 11.30 2.16
C GLU A 2 10.21 11.83 1.32
N VAL A 3 9.85 11.17 0.21
CA VAL A 3 8.72 11.61 -0.64
C VAL A 3 7.35 11.48 0.04
N LEU A 4 7.18 10.54 0.96
CA LEU A 4 5.90 10.29 1.65
C LEU A 4 5.76 11.07 2.95
N LYS A 5 6.86 11.57 3.51
CA LYS A 5 6.89 12.29 4.78
C LYS A 5 6.03 13.56 4.79
N PRO A 6 5.98 14.39 3.73
CA PRO A 6 5.09 15.56 3.68
C PRO A 6 3.60 15.22 3.79
N TYR A 7 3.21 14.00 3.39
CA TYR A 7 1.84 13.50 3.44
C TYR A 7 1.51 12.79 4.76
N GLY A 8 2.43 12.78 5.73
CA GLY A 8 2.18 12.21 7.07
C GLY A 8 2.36 10.70 7.18
N PHE A 9 2.92 10.02 6.18
CA PHE A 9 3.12 8.57 6.25
C PHE A 9 4.18 8.16 7.27
N GLU A 10 3.87 7.07 7.96
CA GLU A 10 4.79 6.34 8.81
C GLU A 10 5.07 4.95 8.23
N ARG A 11 6.29 4.45 8.46
CA ARG A 11 6.71 3.15 7.94
C ARG A 11 6.51 2.07 9.01
N TYR A 12 5.81 1.02 8.65
CA TYR A 12 5.57 -0.14 9.50
C TYR A 12 6.14 -1.41 8.90
N HIS A 13 6.74 -2.25 9.75
CA HIS A 13 7.05 -3.64 9.46
C HIS A 13 5.98 -4.49 10.16
N LEU A 14 5.14 -5.17 9.39
CA LEU A 14 3.95 -5.84 9.92
C LEU A 14 4.30 -7.09 10.73
N GLU A 15 5.44 -7.70 10.43
CA GLU A 15 6.00 -8.88 11.12
C GLU A 15 6.50 -8.57 12.55
N ASP A 16 6.80 -7.31 12.84
CA ASP A 16 7.25 -6.87 14.16
C ASP A 16 6.08 -6.62 15.13
N ARG A 17 4.83 -6.80 14.67
CA ARG A 17 3.59 -6.46 15.38
C ARG A 17 2.74 -7.70 15.62
N SER A 18 1.94 -7.67 16.68
CA SER A 18 0.88 -8.65 16.87
C SER A 18 -0.28 -8.40 15.90
N LEU A 19 -1.08 -9.44 15.64
CA LEU A 19 -2.29 -9.30 14.83
C LEU A 19 -3.21 -8.20 15.35
N ALA A 20 -3.41 -8.11 16.67
CA ALA A 20 -4.26 -7.09 17.27
C ALA A 20 -3.74 -5.66 17.06
N GLU A 21 -2.43 -5.48 16.92
CA GLU A 21 -1.81 -4.20 16.63
C GLU A 21 -1.92 -3.82 15.14
N ASN A 22 -1.89 -4.81 14.24
CA ASN A 22 -2.17 -4.59 12.81
C ASN A 22 -3.64 -4.27 12.58
N VAL A 23 -4.57 -5.01 13.20
CA VAL A 23 -6.01 -4.72 13.11
C VAL A 23 -6.29 -3.26 13.48
N ARG A 24 -5.72 -2.77 14.59
CA ARG A 24 -5.90 -1.36 15.00
C ARG A 24 -5.27 -0.38 14.01
N LEU A 25 -4.07 -0.67 13.53
CA LEU A 25 -3.35 0.18 12.59
C LEU A 25 -4.14 0.35 11.29
N PHE A 26 -4.58 -0.74 10.69
CA PHE A 26 -5.31 -0.73 9.42
C PHE A 26 -6.73 -0.20 9.57
N ASN A 27 -7.40 -0.46 10.70
CA ASN A 27 -8.73 0.12 10.96
C ASN A 27 -8.71 1.65 11.06
N SER A 28 -7.57 2.25 11.44
CA SER A 28 -7.40 3.70 11.50
C SER A 28 -6.65 4.31 10.30
N ALA A 29 -6.33 3.53 9.27
CA ALA A 29 -5.53 4.01 8.15
C ALA A 29 -6.43 4.63 7.06
N ASP A 30 -6.17 5.91 6.73
CA ASP A 30 -6.81 6.57 5.60
C ASP A 30 -6.19 6.13 4.25
N MET A 31 -4.89 5.75 4.28
CA MET A 31 -4.18 5.27 3.10
C MET A 31 -3.12 4.25 3.47
N VAL A 32 -3.04 3.18 2.68
CA VAL A 32 -2.01 2.14 2.78
C VAL A 32 -1.19 2.15 1.50
N ILE A 33 0.13 2.28 1.63
CA ILE A 33 1.07 2.14 0.52
C ILE A 33 2.02 0.99 0.84
N GLY A 34 2.11 0.00 -0.04
CA GLY A 34 2.97 -1.15 0.22
C GLY A 34 3.31 -1.99 -1.00
N PRO A 35 4.41 -2.75 -0.94
CA PRO A 35 4.78 -3.69 -2.00
C PRO A 35 3.74 -4.80 -2.13
N HIS A 36 3.49 -5.23 -3.37
CA HIS A 36 2.70 -6.42 -3.65
C HIS A 36 3.23 -7.61 -2.83
N GLY A 37 2.40 -8.18 -1.96
CA GLY A 37 2.80 -9.28 -1.09
C GLY A 37 1.77 -9.57 -0.01
N ALA A 38 1.95 -10.66 0.73
CA ALA A 38 0.98 -11.17 1.70
C ALA A 38 0.58 -10.16 2.79
N GLY A 39 1.47 -9.21 3.14
CA GLY A 39 1.19 -8.16 4.13
C GLY A 39 0.03 -7.24 3.75
N LEU A 40 -0.27 -7.06 2.45
CA LEU A 40 -1.46 -6.31 2.01
C LEU A 40 -2.78 -7.02 2.30
N THR A 41 -2.76 -8.27 2.80
CA THR A 41 -4.00 -8.93 3.25
C THR A 41 -4.65 -8.18 4.41
N ASP A 42 -3.88 -7.46 5.23
CA ASP A 42 -4.39 -6.74 6.39
C ASP A 42 -5.33 -5.56 6.02
N ILE A 43 -5.42 -5.18 4.74
CA ILE A 43 -6.44 -4.23 4.26
C ILE A 43 -7.87 -4.70 4.55
N ILE A 44 -8.11 -5.99 4.82
CA ILE A 44 -9.43 -6.47 5.27
C ILE A 44 -9.91 -5.81 6.56
N PHE A 45 -9.03 -5.16 7.32
CA PHE A 45 -9.36 -4.45 8.55
C PHE A 45 -9.63 -2.95 8.34
N THR A 46 -9.46 -2.42 7.13
CA THR A 46 -9.74 -1.02 6.79
C THR A 46 -11.24 -0.79 6.59
N GLU A 47 -11.71 0.46 6.75
CA GLU A 47 -13.08 0.85 6.44
C GLU A 47 -13.13 1.80 5.23
N ASP A 48 -12.68 3.05 5.37
CA ASP A 48 -12.61 4.05 4.31
C ASP A 48 -11.13 4.38 4.03
N CYS A 49 -10.53 3.64 3.10
CA CYS A 49 -9.08 3.67 2.86
C CYS A 49 -8.78 3.72 1.36
N THR A 50 -7.64 4.32 1.01
CA THR A 50 -7.06 4.18 -0.32
C THR A 50 -5.87 3.20 -0.27
N LEU A 51 -5.87 2.18 -1.11
CA LEU A 51 -4.71 1.29 -1.29
C LEU A 51 -3.87 1.73 -2.49
N VAL A 52 -2.60 2.06 -2.26
CA VAL A 52 -1.58 2.19 -3.30
C VAL A 52 -0.70 0.93 -3.30
N GLU A 53 -0.91 0.09 -4.29
CA GLU A 53 -0.17 -1.16 -4.42
C GLU A 53 1.04 -1.01 -5.33
N LEU A 54 2.24 -1.24 -4.79
CA LEU A 54 3.49 -1.17 -5.56
C LEU A 54 3.80 -2.54 -6.18
N PHE A 55 3.61 -2.65 -7.50
CA PHE A 55 3.88 -3.88 -8.24
C PHE A 55 5.33 -3.98 -8.69
N GLY A 56 5.94 -5.13 -8.42
CA GLY A 56 7.16 -5.56 -9.12
C GLY A 56 6.84 -6.34 -10.41
N ALA A 57 7.74 -7.27 -10.78
CA ALA A 57 7.63 -8.05 -12.01
C ALA A 57 6.44 -9.03 -12.03
N ARG A 58 5.87 -9.36 -10.86
CA ARG A 58 4.74 -10.31 -10.75
C ARG A 58 3.42 -9.56 -10.72
N LEU A 59 2.62 -9.77 -11.75
CA LEU A 59 1.28 -9.20 -11.86
C LEU A 59 0.23 -10.21 -11.39
N ASN A 60 -0.27 -10.02 -10.17
CA ASN A 60 -1.44 -10.71 -9.66
C ASN A 60 -2.45 -9.68 -9.15
N LYS A 61 -3.67 -9.71 -9.69
CA LYS A 61 -4.76 -8.77 -9.39
C LYS A 61 -5.56 -9.14 -8.14
N VAL A 62 -4.95 -9.84 -7.18
CA VAL A 62 -5.65 -10.30 -5.97
C VAL A 62 -6.12 -9.12 -5.14
N TYR A 63 -5.29 -8.09 -4.97
CA TYR A 63 -5.64 -6.92 -4.17
C TYR A 63 -6.52 -5.92 -4.92
N GLU A 64 -6.44 -5.84 -6.25
CA GLU A 64 -7.47 -5.15 -7.06
C GLU A 64 -8.87 -5.75 -6.77
N LYS A 65 -8.99 -7.08 -6.74
CA LYS A 65 -10.25 -7.77 -6.45
C LYS A 65 -10.67 -7.61 -5.00
N LEU A 66 -9.72 -7.69 -4.07
CA LEU A 66 -10.00 -7.53 -2.65
C LEU A 66 -10.50 -6.11 -2.35
N SER A 67 -9.84 -5.09 -2.91
CA SER A 67 -10.23 -3.69 -2.74
C SER A 67 -11.64 -3.43 -3.27
N LYS A 68 -11.98 -3.98 -4.45
CA LYS A 68 -13.36 -3.92 -4.99
C LYS A 68 -14.38 -4.62 -4.09
N THR A 69 -13.99 -5.70 -3.41
CA THR A 69 -14.88 -6.42 -2.49
C THR A 69 -15.12 -5.63 -1.20
N LEU A 70 -14.10 -4.90 -0.76
CA LEU A 70 -14.15 -4.04 0.43
C LEU A 70 -14.73 -2.64 0.12
N GLU A 71 -15.00 -2.34 -1.16
CA GLU A 71 -15.46 -1.03 -1.65
C GLU A 71 -14.49 0.13 -1.31
N ILE A 72 -13.20 -0.18 -1.19
CA ILE A 72 -12.13 0.79 -0.94
C ILE A 72 -11.45 1.23 -2.25
N GLU A 73 -10.83 2.41 -2.24
CA GLU A 73 -10.12 2.92 -3.41
C GLU A 73 -8.84 2.13 -3.68
N TYR A 74 -8.53 1.92 -4.96
CA TYR A 74 -7.39 1.10 -5.39
C TYR A 74 -6.61 1.78 -6.50
N ASN A 75 -5.32 2.01 -6.24
CA ASN A 75 -4.41 2.73 -7.12
C ASN A 75 -3.10 1.94 -7.32
N PRO A 76 -2.97 1.13 -8.39
CA PRO A 76 -1.75 0.37 -8.64
C PRO A 76 -0.62 1.26 -9.18
N MET A 77 0.59 1.05 -8.70
CA MET A 77 1.82 1.65 -9.23
C MET A 77 2.75 0.56 -9.75
N TYR A 78 3.03 0.57 -11.06
CA TYR A 78 3.91 -0.42 -11.68
C TYR A 78 5.36 0.05 -11.60
N CYS A 79 6.18 -0.69 -10.86
CA CYS A 79 7.55 -0.33 -10.54
C CYS A 79 8.54 -1.24 -11.28
N GLN A 80 9.81 -0.83 -11.30
CA GLN A 80 10.88 -1.71 -11.77
C GLN A 80 11.15 -2.81 -10.75
N SER A 81 11.76 -3.91 -11.18
CA SER A 81 12.18 -4.98 -10.27
C SER A 81 13.59 -5.41 -10.53
N GLU A 82 14.32 -5.58 -9.43
CA GLU A 82 15.68 -6.12 -9.43
C GLU A 82 15.70 -7.34 -8.50
N GLY A 83 15.57 -8.53 -9.08
CA GLY A 83 15.41 -9.77 -8.31
C GLY A 83 14.11 -9.79 -7.51
N ALA A 84 14.23 -9.76 -6.17
CA ALA A 84 13.08 -9.69 -5.25
C ALA A 84 12.70 -8.26 -4.88
N ASP A 85 13.55 -7.28 -5.21
CA ASP A 85 13.36 -5.89 -4.83
C ASP A 85 12.46 -5.17 -5.83
N ILE A 86 11.65 -4.25 -5.29
CA ILE A 86 10.79 -3.35 -6.06
C ILE A 86 11.42 -1.97 -6.01
N ILE A 87 11.78 -1.44 -7.17
CA ILE A 87 12.42 -0.14 -7.32
C ILE A 87 11.36 0.88 -7.72
N VAL A 88 11.06 1.79 -6.80
CA VAL A 88 10.00 2.80 -6.94
C VAL A 88 10.59 4.09 -7.48
N ASP A 89 10.01 4.61 -8.56
CA ASP A 89 10.30 5.98 -9.03
C ASP A 89 9.63 6.98 -8.09
N THR A 90 10.44 7.71 -7.32
CA THR A 90 9.92 8.64 -6.31
C THR A 90 9.24 9.86 -6.91
N ALA A 91 9.61 10.30 -8.12
CA ALA A 91 8.96 11.43 -8.78
C ALA A 91 7.56 11.03 -9.27
N ALA A 92 7.44 9.83 -9.86
CA ALA A 92 6.13 9.29 -10.24
C ALA A 92 5.24 9.03 -9.02
N LEU A 93 5.81 8.54 -7.91
CA LEU A 93 5.07 8.38 -6.66
C LEU A 93 4.55 9.74 -6.15
N GLU A 94 5.37 10.79 -6.16
CA GLU A 94 4.96 12.14 -5.75
C GLU A 94 3.83 12.70 -6.64
N GLU A 95 3.92 12.54 -7.96
CA GLU A 95 2.84 12.92 -8.89
C GLU A 95 1.53 12.19 -8.59
N GLN A 96 1.62 10.88 -8.33
CA GLN A 96 0.46 10.08 -7.95
C GLN A 96 -0.13 10.57 -6.62
N MET A 97 0.69 10.81 -5.59
CA MET A 97 0.23 11.34 -4.31
C MET A 97 -0.52 12.65 -4.49
N ASN A 98 0.02 13.61 -5.25
CA ASN A 98 -0.63 14.89 -5.53
C ASN A 98 -1.97 14.78 -6.30
N THR A 99 -2.28 13.62 -6.88
CA THR A 99 -3.55 13.38 -7.58
C THR A 99 -4.61 12.77 -6.67
N ILE A 100 -4.19 12.01 -5.64
CA ILE A 100 -5.09 11.21 -4.79
C ILE A 100 -5.19 11.74 -3.35
N THR A 101 -4.47 12.81 -3.01
CA THR A 101 -4.55 13.53 -1.73
C THR A 101 -4.94 14.99 -1.96
#